data_AF-A0A351FWL6-F1
#
_entry.id   AF-A0A351FWL6-F1
#
_cell.length_a   1.000
_cell.length_b   1.000
_cell.length_c   1.000
_cell.angle_alpha   90.00
_cell.angle_beta   90.00
_cell.angle_gamma   90.00
#
_symmetry.space_group_name_H-M   'P 1'
#
loop_
_entity.id
_entity.type
_entity.pdbx_description
1 polymer ?
#
loop_
_entity_poly.entity_id
_entity_poly.type
_entity_poly.pdbx_seq_one_letter_code
_entity_poly.pdbx_strand_id
1 'polypeptide(L)'
;MKANSVDGNVGQELRPEAWAWHLLGLVNPLLVLVGNLQGGLWTGMALVLTFGMGPLLDVLLGRARQPRPPRSTGRPLEMLLFVHAGLHFVVLATLIYRAAHDGAAWTTWGAALSTGVSSGVSGIIVAHELGHTRPKSFSWWVARTQLLSVLYLHFTTEHNHTHHRHVATRSDPASARRGESLWWFVARTIPGQFWDAAQVQ
;
A
#
# COMPACT_ATOMS: atom_id res chain seq x y z
N MET A 1 -46.09 -28.74 9.88
CA MET A 1 -44.67 -29.07 9.57
C MET A 1 -43.82 -27.89 9.99
N LYS A 2 -42.70 -28.17 10.66
CA LYS A 2 -42.01 -27.31 11.62
C LYS A 2 -41.61 -25.93 11.06
N ALA A 3 -42.07 -24.88 11.74
CA ALA A 3 -41.38 -23.60 11.76
C ALA A 3 -40.02 -23.85 12.43
N ASN A 4 -38.93 -23.70 11.67
CA ASN A 4 -37.60 -23.66 12.27
C ASN A 4 -37.50 -22.34 13.04
N SER A 5 -37.47 -22.48 14.36
CA SER A 5 -37.09 -21.40 15.25
C SER A 5 -35.66 -20.98 14.91
N VAL A 6 -35.50 -19.70 14.59
CA VAL A 6 -34.19 -19.04 14.54
C VAL A 6 -33.79 -18.79 15.99
N ASP A 7 -33.42 -19.87 16.69
CA ASP A 7 -32.88 -19.79 18.04
C ASP A 7 -31.37 -19.62 17.97
N GLY A 8 -30.89 -18.49 18.50
CA GLY A 8 -29.65 -18.47 19.25
C GLY A 8 -28.36 -18.11 18.50
N ASN A 9 -28.24 -16.87 18.02
CA ASN A 9 -27.02 -16.12 18.32
C ASN A 9 -27.29 -14.61 18.27
N VAL A 10 -27.84 -14.10 19.37
CA VAL A 10 -27.82 -12.67 19.69
C VAL A 10 -26.34 -12.25 19.75
N GLY A 11 -25.95 -11.39 18.81
CA GLY A 11 -24.74 -10.57 18.77
C GLY A 11 -23.59 -10.97 19.69
N GLN A 12 -22.79 -11.97 19.32
CA GLN A 12 -21.41 -11.98 19.82
C GLN A 12 -20.67 -10.83 19.14
N GLU A 13 -20.41 -9.77 19.90
CA GLU A 13 -19.47 -8.73 19.47
C GLU A 13 -18.15 -9.41 19.12
N LEU A 14 -17.81 -9.41 17.83
CA LEU A 14 -16.56 -9.98 17.37
C LEU A 14 -15.40 -9.21 18.01
N ARG A 15 -14.36 -9.92 18.43
CA ARG A 15 -13.14 -9.26 18.89
C ARG A 15 -12.36 -8.70 17.70
N PRO A 16 -11.57 -7.64 17.90
CA PRO A 16 -10.65 -7.16 16.89
C PRO A 16 -9.65 -8.24 16.45
N GLU A 17 -9.24 -8.21 15.19
CA GLU A 17 -8.32 -9.19 14.58
C GLU A 17 -6.98 -9.30 15.30
N ALA A 18 -6.48 -10.53 15.49
CA ALA A 18 -5.19 -10.76 16.12
C ALA A 18 -4.08 -9.99 15.38
N TRP A 19 -3.20 -9.35 16.16
CA TRP A 19 -2.14 -8.50 15.60
C TRP A 19 -1.19 -9.27 14.67
N ALA A 20 -0.95 -10.56 14.95
CA ALA A 20 -0.12 -11.43 14.13
C ALA A 20 -0.53 -11.47 12.65
N TRP A 21 -1.83 -11.31 12.34
CA TRP A 21 -2.30 -11.28 10.95
C TRP A 21 -1.80 -10.07 10.17
N HIS A 22 -1.52 -8.96 10.85
CA HIS A 22 -1.01 -7.73 10.21
C HIS A 22 0.45 -7.88 9.79
N LEU A 23 1.19 -8.81 10.40
CA LEU A 23 2.56 -9.13 9.99
C LEU A 23 2.63 -9.76 8.60
N LEU A 24 1.52 -10.29 8.08
CA LEU A 24 1.45 -10.75 6.69
C LEU A 24 1.72 -9.61 5.69
N GLY A 25 1.50 -8.35 6.09
CA GLY A 25 1.89 -7.18 5.29
C GLY A 25 3.38 -7.14 4.95
N LEU A 26 4.23 -7.72 5.80
CA LEU A 26 5.68 -7.78 5.59
C LEU A 26 6.11 -8.85 4.57
N VAL A 27 5.22 -9.77 4.17
CA VAL A 27 5.57 -10.86 3.24
C VAL A 27 6.04 -10.30 1.90
N ASN A 28 5.35 -9.29 1.37
CA ASN A 28 5.72 -8.70 0.08
C ASN A 28 7.13 -8.06 0.10
N PRO A 29 7.44 -7.08 0.98
CA PRO A 29 8.77 -6.47 0.98
C PRO A 29 9.89 -7.45 1.38
N LEU A 30 9.63 -8.44 2.24
CA LEU A 30 10.61 -9.48 2.56
C LEU A 30 10.88 -10.41 1.36
N LEU A 31 9.86 -10.75 0.58
CA LEU A 31 10.03 -11.54 -0.63
C LEU A 31 10.83 -10.77 -1.69
N VAL A 32 10.61 -9.47 -1.81
CA VAL A 32 11.40 -8.60 -2.70
C VAL A 32 12.85 -8.53 -2.24
N LEU A 33 13.09 -8.37 -0.94
CA LEU A 33 14.44 -8.36 -0.37
C LEU A 33 15.19 -9.65 -0.71
N VAL A 34 14.57 -10.80 -0.46
CA VAL A 34 15.14 -12.11 -0.81
C VAL A 34 15.35 -12.22 -2.31
N GLY A 35 14.39 -11.76 -3.13
CA GLY A 35 14.50 -11.78 -4.58
C GLY A 35 15.67 -10.95 -5.13
N ASN A 36 15.86 -9.74 -4.60
CA ASN A 36 16.95 -8.85 -4.97
C ASN A 36 18.31 -9.45 -4.59
N LEU A 37 18.42 -10.09 -3.41
CA LEU A 37 19.65 -10.71 -2.93
C LEU A 37 19.99 -12.02 -3.66
N GLN A 38 19.01 -12.91 -3.85
CA GLN A 38 19.22 -14.23 -4.45
C GLN A 38 19.35 -14.19 -5.98
N GLY A 39 18.60 -13.31 -6.65
CA GLY A 39 18.61 -13.22 -8.11
C GLY A 39 17.80 -14.33 -8.78
N GLY A 40 17.97 -14.46 -10.10
CA GLY A 40 17.22 -15.43 -10.91
C GLY A 40 15.71 -15.23 -10.82
N LEU A 41 14.95 -16.32 -10.80
CA LEU A 41 13.48 -16.28 -10.80
C LEU A 41 12.89 -15.59 -9.55
N TRP A 42 13.64 -15.54 -8.45
CA TRP A 42 13.21 -14.91 -7.21
C TRP A 42 12.95 -13.41 -7.38
N THR A 43 13.64 -12.76 -8.31
CA THR A 43 13.45 -11.33 -8.63
C THR A 43 12.03 -11.01 -9.07
N GLY A 44 11.28 -11.98 -9.62
CA GLY A 44 9.89 -11.82 -10.05
C GLY A 44 8.83 -12.36 -9.08
N MET A 45 9.22 -13.00 -7.97
CA MET A 45 8.25 -13.70 -7.12
C MET A 45 7.27 -12.77 -6.39
N ALA A 46 7.66 -11.53 -6.11
CA ALA A 46 6.73 -10.56 -5.54
C ALA A 46 5.61 -10.18 -6.51
N LEU A 47 5.87 -10.17 -7.82
CA LEU A 47 4.84 -9.97 -8.85
C LEU A 47 3.89 -11.16 -8.91
N VAL A 48 4.43 -12.39 -8.88
CA VAL A 48 3.62 -13.62 -8.85
C VAL A 48 2.73 -13.65 -7.60
N LEU A 49 3.29 -13.31 -6.44
CA LEU A 49 2.53 -13.21 -5.20
C LEU A 49 1.41 -12.17 -5.32
N THR A 50 1.74 -10.96 -5.78
CA THR A 50 0.81 -9.82 -5.76
C THR A 50 -0.27 -9.92 -6.83
N PHE A 51 0.09 -10.26 -8.07
CA PHE A 51 -0.82 -10.25 -9.21
C PHE A 51 -1.32 -11.65 -9.63
N GLY A 52 -0.67 -12.71 -9.18
CA GLY A 52 -1.13 -14.09 -9.40
C GLY A 52 -1.85 -14.64 -8.17
N MET A 53 -1.09 -14.86 -7.09
CA MET A 53 -1.60 -15.53 -5.88
C MET A 53 -2.59 -14.65 -5.12
N GLY A 54 -2.36 -13.34 -5.01
CA GLY A 54 -3.23 -12.41 -4.30
C GLY A 54 -4.68 -12.44 -4.79
N PRO A 55 -4.94 -12.17 -6.08
CA PRO A 55 -6.29 -12.25 -6.65
C PRO A 55 -6.90 -13.66 -6.55
N LEU A 56 -6.09 -14.71 -6.71
CA LEU A 56 -6.56 -16.08 -6.55
C LEU A 56 -7.05 -16.34 -5.11
N LEU A 57 -6.27 -15.93 -4.11
CA LEU A 57 -6.64 -16.06 -2.70
C LEU A 57 -7.86 -15.20 -2.35
N ASP A 58 -7.97 -13.98 -2.89
CA ASP A 58 -9.14 -13.12 -2.70
C ASP A 58 -10.44 -13.79 -3.19
N VAL A 59 -10.40 -14.42 -4.37
CA VAL A 59 -11.54 -15.17 -4.92
C VAL A 59 -11.86 -16.42 -4.10
N LEU A 60 -10.84 -17.17 -3.69
CA LEU A 60 -11.03 -18.43 -2.94
C LEU A 60 -11.52 -18.21 -1.51
N LEU A 61 -11.03 -17.17 -0.83
CA LEU A 61 -11.41 -16.86 0.55
C LEU A 61 -12.72 -16.08 0.62
N GLY A 62 -13.01 -15.26 -0.39
CA GLY A 62 -14.24 -14.48 -0.50
C GLY A 62 -14.38 -13.40 0.58
N ARG A 63 -15.56 -12.78 0.64
CA ARG A 63 -15.83 -11.67 1.57
C ARG A 63 -16.16 -12.17 2.97
N ALA A 64 -15.59 -11.51 3.97
CA ALA A 64 -15.98 -11.73 5.36
C ALA A 64 -17.49 -11.43 5.55
N ARG A 65 -18.19 -12.33 6.26
CA ARG A 65 -19.65 -12.20 6.51
C ARG A 65 -19.99 -11.06 7.48
N GLN A 66 -19.08 -10.75 8.39
CA GLN A 66 -19.24 -9.69 9.38
C GLN A 66 -17.90 -8.96 9.58
N PRO A 67 -17.88 -7.62 9.53
CA PRO A 67 -16.67 -6.85 9.83
C PRO A 67 -16.35 -6.94 11.32
N ARG A 68 -15.07 -7.12 11.64
CA ARG A 68 -14.58 -7.06 13.03
C ARG A 68 -14.37 -5.60 13.45
N PRO A 69 -14.61 -5.24 14.72
CA PRO A 69 -14.40 -3.88 15.19
C PRO A 69 -12.91 -3.49 15.16
N PRO A 70 -12.60 -2.20 15.00
CA PRO A 70 -11.24 -1.70 15.06
C PRO A 70 -10.64 -1.87 16.47
N ARG A 71 -9.31 -1.94 16.56
CA ARG A 71 -8.62 -2.04 17.85
C ARG A 71 -8.65 -0.70 18.58
N SER A 72 -8.74 -0.75 19.90
CA SER A 72 -8.65 0.42 20.78
C SER A 72 -7.24 0.99 20.92
N THR A 73 -6.20 0.24 20.57
CA THR A 73 -4.78 0.66 20.66
C THR A 73 -4.10 0.59 19.30
N GLY A 74 -3.64 1.74 18.80
CA GLY A 74 -2.96 1.85 17.50
C GLY A 74 -1.44 1.62 17.53
N ARG A 75 -0.79 1.66 18.70
CA ARG A 75 0.69 1.65 18.80
C ARG A 75 1.38 0.49 18.05
N PRO A 76 0.94 -0.78 18.13
CA PRO A 76 1.58 -1.86 17.39
C PRO A 76 1.43 -1.74 15.86
N LEU A 77 0.35 -1.10 15.38
CA LEU A 77 0.13 -0.84 13.97
C LEU A 77 0.96 0.36 13.50
N GLU A 78 1.08 1.40 14.33
CA GLU A 78 1.95 2.53 14.07
C GLU A 78 3.43 2.10 13.97
N MET A 79 3.89 1.21 14.88
CA MET A 79 5.24 0.64 14.79
C MET A 79 5.46 -0.16 13.51
N LEU A 80 4.43 -0.86 13.04
CA LEU A 80 4.49 -1.59 11.77
C LEU A 80 4.70 -0.64 10.58
N LEU A 81 4.11 0.56 10.59
CA LEU A 81 4.38 1.59 9.57
C LEU A 81 5.86 1.96 9.54
N PHE A 82 6.49 2.17 10.71
CA PHE A 82 7.92 2.47 10.78
C PHE A 82 8.81 1.29 10.34
N VAL A 83 8.40 0.05 10.62
CA VAL A 83 9.09 -1.14 10.12
C VAL A 83 9.04 -1.19 8.59
N HIS A 84 7.87 -0.96 7.98
CA HIS A 84 7.77 -0.86 6.53
C HIS A 84 8.59 0.30 5.96
N ALA A 85 8.61 1.46 6.63
CA ALA A 85 9.41 2.60 6.21
C ALA A 85 10.91 2.28 6.15
N GLY A 86 11.44 1.65 7.21
CA GLY A 86 12.83 1.20 7.23
C GLY A 86 13.10 0.13 6.16
N LEU A 87 12.22 -0.87 6.05
CA LEU A 87 12.37 -1.97 5.11
C LEU A 87 12.34 -1.51 3.66
N HIS A 88 11.55 -0.48 3.32
CA HIS A 88 11.50 0.12 1.99
C HIS A 88 12.88 0.61 1.52
N PHE A 89 13.64 1.32 2.37
CA PHE A 89 14.98 1.76 2.02
C PHE A 89 15.99 0.60 1.90
N VAL A 90 15.83 -0.46 2.69
CA VAL A 90 16.63 -1.68 2.54
C VAL A 90 16.32 -2.36 1.19
N VAL A 91 15.05 -2.43 0.81
CA VAL A 91 14.62 -2.95 -0.50
C VAL A 91 15.21 -2.11 -1.64
N LEU A 92 15.18 -0.78 -1.57
CA LEU A 92 15.82 0.08 -2.57
C LEU A 92 17.33 -0.14 -2.66
N ALA A 93 18.01 -0.26 -1.52
CA ALA A 93 19.44 -0.55 -1.50
C ALA A 93 19.76 -1.91 -2.14
N THR A 94 18.95 -2.94 -1.89
CA THR A 94 19.13 -4.25 -2.52
C THR A 94 18.79 -4.27 -4.01
N LEU A 95 17.88 -3.41 -4.48
CA LEU A 95 17.66 -3.19 -5.91
C LEU A 95 18.91 -2.60 -6.56
N ILE A 96 19.53 -1.58 -5.95
CA ILE A 96 20.79 -0.99 -6.43
C ILE A 96 21.89 -2.05 -6.46
N TYR A 97 22.00 -2.88 -5.41
CA TYR A 97 22.91 -4.02 -5.37
C TYR A 97 22.68 -4.98 -6.56
N ARG A 98 21.42 -5.38 -6.82
CA ARG A 98 21.08 -6.27 -7.94
C ARG A 98 21.46 -5.65 -9.28
N ALA A 99 21.13 -4.37 -9.49
CA ALA A 99 21.48 -3.65 -10.70
C ALA A 99 23.00 -3.53 -10.90
N ALA A 100 23.75 -3.33 -9.82
CA ALA A 100 25.21 -3.27 -9.86
C ALA A 100 25.84 -4.63 -10.15
N HIS A 101 25.24 -5.72 -9.67
CA HIS A 101 25.74 -7.07 -9.86
C HIS A 101 25.46 -7.62 -11.28
N ASP A 102 24.23 -7.45 -11.78
CA ASP A 102 23.78 -8.07 -13.03
C ASP A 102 23.73 -7.08 -14.21
N GLY A 103 23.93 -5.78 -13.97
CA GLY A 103 23.75 -4.74 -14.99
C GLY A 103 22.30 -4.66 -15.46
N ALA A 104 22.09 -4.42 -16.77
CA ALA A 104 20.76 -4.33 -17.38
C ALA A 104 20.11 -5.69 -17.71
N ALA A 105 20.48 -6.76 -17.00
CA ALA A 105 19.91 -8.09 -17.21
C ALA A 105 18.43 -8.18 -16.80
N TRP A 106 17.76 -9.24 -17.27
CA TRP A 106 16.35 -9.48 -16.96
C TRP A 106 16.06 -9.59 -15.45
N THR A 107 17.03 -10.08 -14.67
CA THR A 107 16.95 -10.16 -13.21
C THR A 107 16.87 -8.78 -12.56
N THR A 108 17.61 -7.79 -13.08
CA THR A 108 17.50 -6.39 -12.65
C THR A 108 16.13 -5.81 -12.98
N TRP A 109 15.59 -6.08 -14.15
CA TRP A 109 14.25 -5.64 -14.52
C TRP A 109 13.16 -6.30 -13.67
N GLY A 110 13.26 -7.61 -13.41
CA GLY A 110 12.38 -8.32 -12.49
C GLY A 110 12.43 -7.73 -11.08
N ALA A 111 13.64 -7.48 -10.57
CA ALA A 111 13.86 -6.85 -9.27
C ALA A 111 13.29 -5.43 -9.21
N ALA A 112 13.45 -4.64 -10.28
CA ALA A 112 12.92 -3.29 -10.37
C ALA A 112 11.38 -3.28 -10.34
N LEU A 113 10.73 -4.18 -11.08
CA LEU A 113 9.27 -4.31 -11.08
C LEU A 113 8.74 -4.77 -9.71
N SER A 114 9.34 -5.80 -9.12
CA SER A 114 8.99 -6.28 -7.77
C SER A 114 9.19 -5.18 -6.71
N THR A 115 10.31 -4.45 -6.79
CA THR A 115 10.60 -3.31 -5.92
C THR A 115 9.59 -2.18 -6.12
N GLY A 116 9.17 -1.91 -7.35
CA GLY A 116 8.11 -0.93 -7.64
C GLY A 116 6.78 -1.28 -6.97
N VAL A 117 6.36 -2.54 -7.04
CA VAL A 117 5.16 -3.02 -6.32
C VAL A 117 5.33 -2.87 -4.80
N SER A 118 6.47 -3.30 -4.26
CA SER A 118 6.79 -3.13 -2.84
C SER A 118 6.82 -1.68 -2.40
N SER A 119 7.25 -0.78 -3.28
CA SER A 119 7.29 0.67 -3.03
C SER A 119 5.88 1.27 -2.93
N GLY A 120 4.90 0.71 -3.65
CA GLY A 120 3.50 1.07 -3.45
C GLY A 120 3.00 0.68 -2.06
N VAL A 121 3.26 -0.56 -1.64
CA VAL A 121 2.78 -1.12 -0.37
C VAL A 121 3.50 -0.54 0.85
N SER A 122 4.84 -0.52 0.84
CA SER A 122 5.67 -0.12 1.99
C SER A 122 6.14 1.34 1.92
N GLY A 123 6.11 1.94 0.73
CA GLY A 123 6.47 3.35 0.51
C GLY A 123 5.24 4.25 0.59
N ILE A 124 4.37 4.16 -0.43
CA ILE A 124 3.26 5.10 -0.62
C ILE A 124 2.19 4.96 0.46
N ILE A 125 1.71 3.74 0.77
CA ILE A 125 0.66 3.55 1.80
C ILE A 125 1.18 4.01 3.17
N VAL A 126 2.42 3.68 3.52
CA VAL A 126 3.02 4.13 4.78
C VAL A 126 3.15 5.64 4.84
N ALA A 127 3.58 6.26 3.74
CA ALA A 127 3.66 7.71 3.66
C ALA A 127 2.30 8.40 3.68
N HIS A 128 1.25 7.77 3.16
CA HIS A 128 -0.12 8.24 3.29
C HIS A 128 -0.53 8.34 4.76
N GLU A 129 -0.36 7.26 5.53
CA GLU A 129 -0.73 7.23 6.94
C GLU A 129 0.11 8.20 7.80
N LEU A 130 1.44 8.17 7.65
CA LEU A 130 2.35 9.02 8.41
C LEU A 130 2.26 10.49 7.98
N GLY A 131 1.85 10.76 6.74
CA GLY A 131 1.72 12.10 6.17
C GLY A 131 0.55 12.92 6.74
N HIS A 132 -0.42 12.26 7.37
CA HIS A 132 -1.52 12.90 8.12
C HIS A 132 -1.11 13.45 9.48
N THR A 133 0.07 13.09 9.97
CA THR A 133 0.57 13.58 11.25
C THR A 133 0.96 15.05 11.20
N ARG A 134 1.15 15.67 12.38
CA ARG A 134 1.50 17.09 12.51
C ARG A 134 2.66 17.46 11.56
N PRO A 135 2.51 18.51 10.74
CA PRO A 135 3.58 18.95 9.85
C PRO A 135 4.90 19.16 10.61
N LYS A 136 6.01 18.73 9.99
CA LYS A 136 7.37 18.79 10.53
C LYS A 136 7.66 17.90 11.75
N SER A 137 6.71 17.03 12.15
CA SER A 137 7.00 15.97 13.12
C SER A 137 7.92 14.90 12.53
N PHE A 138 8.45 14.00 13.37
CA PHE A 138 9.28 12.88 12.91
C PHE A 138 8.53 12.00 11.91
N SER A 139 7.32 11.56 12.23
CA SER A 139 6.46 10.76 11.34
C SER A 139 6.20 11.46 10.01
N TRP A 140 5.94 12.77 10.05
CA TRP A 140 5.76 13.56 8.83
C TRP A 140 7.02 13.56 7.96
N TRP A 141 8.20 13.75 8.54
CA TRP A 141 9.45 13.68 7.77
C TRP A 141 9.70 12.29 7.18
N VAL A 142 9.40 11.22 7.92
CA VAL A 142 9.45 9.85 7.39
C VAL A 142 8.52 9.70 6.18
N ALA A 143 7.30 10.24 6.22
CA ALA A 143 6.41 10.24 5.05
C ALA A 143 7.01 10.98 3.85
N ARG A 144 7.61 12.16 4.09
CA ARG A 144 8.24 12.97 3.02
C ARG A 144 9.42 12.25 2.38
N THR A 145 10.28 11.61 3.17
CA THR A 145 11.43 10.87 2.63
C THR A 145 10.99 9.63 1.86
N GLN A 146 9.98 8.91 2.35
CA GLN A 146 9.35 7.81 1.62
C GLN A 146 8.84 8.28 0.25
N LEU A 147 8.04 9.35 0.20
CA LEU A 147 7.52 9.87 -1.07
C LEU A 147 8.60 10.41 -2.00
N LEU A 148 9.65 11.03 -1.46
CA LEU A 148 10.79 11.46 -2.25
C LEU A 148 11.47 10.27 -2.94
N SER A 149 11.64 9.15 -2.22
CA SER A 149 12.30 7.95 -2.76
C SER A 149 11.55 7.31 -3.95
N VAL A 150 10.25 7.57 -4.06
CA VAL A 150 9.39 7.10 -5.17
C VAL A 150 8.99 8.24 -6.12
N LEU A 151 9.62 9.41 -6.01
CA LEU A 151 9.38 10.59 -6.85
C LEU A 151 7.92 11.10 -6.83
N TYR A 152 7.22 10.90 -5.71
CA TYR A 152 5.78 11.21 -5.56
C TYR A 152 5.49 12.21 -4.43
N LEU A 153 6.39 13.17 -4.26
CA LEU A 153 6.39 14.10 -3.12
C LEU A 153 5.16 15.02 -3.04
N HIS A 154 4.47 15.25 -4.15
CA HIS A 154 3.26 16.09 -4.19
C HIS A 154 2.04 15.41 -3.53
N PHE A 155 2.06 14.09 -3.35
CA PHE A 155 0.93 13.29 -2.90
C PHE A 155 0.33 13.78 -1.58
N THR A 156 1.10 13.92 -0.51
CA THR A 156 0.55 14.37 0.79
C THR A 156 0.01 15.80 0.74
N THR A 157 0.53 16.64 -0.14
CA THR A 157 0.03 18.02 -0.29
C THR A 157 -1.35 18.00 -0.93
N GLU A 158 -1.50 17.34 -2.07
CA GLU A 158 -2.81 17.20 -2.74
C GLU A 158 -3.80 16.43 -1.87
N HIS A 159 -3.36 15.31 -1.30
CA HIS A 159 -4.22 14.43 -0.54
C HIS A 159 -4.83 15.13 0.69
N ASN A 160 -3.99 15.87 1.45
CA ASN A 160 -4.43 16.52 2.68
C ASN A 160 -5.24 17.79 2.43
N HIS A 161 -4.92 18.56 1.39
CA HIS A 161 -5.55 19.87 1.15
C HIS A 161 -6.70 19.82 0.14
N THR A 162 -6.67 18.87 -0.80
CA THR A 162 -7.61 18.79 -1.92
C THR A 162 -8.47 17.53 -1.86
N HIS A 163 -7.87 16.34 -1.86
CA HIS A 163 -8.62 15.07 -1.93
C HIS A 163 -9.63 14.96 -0.78
N HIS A 164 -9.21 15.09 0.48
CA HIS A 164 -10.14 15.00 1.62
C HIS A 164 -11.28 16.02 1.56
N ARG A 165 -11.05 17.18 0.96
CA ARG A 165 -12.07 18.24 0.82
C ARG A 165 -13.06 17.95 -0.30
N HIS A 166 -12.62 17.31 -1.39
CA HIS A 166 -13.39 17.15 -2.62
C HIS A 166 -13.66 15.68 -2.99
N VAL A 167 -13.34 14.72 -2.12
CA VAL A 167 -13.49 13.28 -2.35
C VAL A 167 -14.90 12.95 -2.86
N ALA A 168 -14.96 12.04 -3.83
CA ALA A 168 -16.16 11.63 -4.55
C ALA A 168 -16.86 12.75 -5.37
N THR A 169 -16.17 13.86 -5.66
CA THR A 169 -16.67 14.92 -6.55
C THR A 169 -15.88 15.00 -7.85
N ARG A 170 -16.36 15.80 -8.82
CA ARG A 170 -15.64 16.04 -10.08
C ARG A 170 -14.40 16.92 -9.92
N SER A 171 -14.30 17.64 -8.80
CA SER A 171 -13.17 18.51 -8.49
C SER A 171 -11.98 17.76 -7.90
N ASP A 172 -12.15 16.49 -7.53
CA ASP A 172 -11.07 15.63 -7.05
C ASP A 172 -10.51 14.76 -8.20
N PRO A 173 -9.26 14.97 -8.64
CA PRO A 173 -8.65 14.16 -9.67
C PRO A 173 -8.50 12.69 -9.24
N ALA A 174 -8.30 12.42 -7.93
CA ALA A 174 -8.13 11.08 -7.37
C ALA A 174 -9.46 10.30 -7.23
N SER A 175 -10.60 10.94 -7.48
CA SER A 175 -11.89 10.26 -7.53
C SER A 175 -12.17 9.67 -8.91
N ALA A 176 -12.44 8.36 -8.94
CA ALA A 176 -12.82 7.66 -10.16
C ALA A 176 -14.22 8.07 -10.62
N ARG A 177 -14.39 8.33 -11.92
CA ARG A 177 -15.69 8.68 -12.50
C ARG A 177 -16.47 7.40 -12.83
N ARG A 178 -17.80 7.47 -12.73
CA ARG A 178 -18.66 6.32 -13.11
C ARG A 178 -18.45 5.97 -14.58
N GLY A 179 -18.11 4.71 -14.85
CA GLY A 179 -17.86 4.19 -16.20
C GLY A 179 -16.48 4.51 -16.77
N GLU A 180 -15.58 5.12 -15.99
CA GLU A 180 -14.21 5.40 -16.41
C GLU A 180 -13.37 4.13 -16.39
N SER A 181 -12.65 3.87 -17.48
CA SER A 181 -11.68 2.77 -17.52
C SER A 181 -10.48 3.09 -16.64
N LEU A 182 -9.81 2.05 -16.13
CA LEU A 182 -8.57 2.19 -15.36
C LEU A 182 -7.52 3.08 -16.07
N TRP A 183 -7.31 2.89 -17.38
CA TRP A 183 -6.28 3.62 -18.11
C TRP A 183 -6.59 5.11 -18.27
N TRP A 184 -7.84 5.46 -18.58
CA TRP A 184 -8.30 6.84 -18.58
C TRP A 184 -8.22 7.48 -17.19
N PHE A 185 -8.55 6.73 -16.14
CA PHE A 185 -8.40 7.19 -14.76
C PHE A 185 -6.92 7.50 -14.45
N VAL A 186 -6.00 6.57 -14.73
CA VAL A 186 -4.55 6.76 -14.51
C VAL A 186 -4.01 7.96 -15.27
N ALA A 187 -4.36 8.09 -16.55
CA ALA A 187 -3.92 9.20 -17.39
C ALA A 187 -4.42 10.57 -16.91
N ARG A 188 -5.57 10.61 -16.21
CA ARG A 188 -6.17 11.83 -15.66
C ARG A 188 -5.70 12.13 -14.24
N THR A 189 -5.70 11.13 -13.36
CA THR A 189 -5.49 11.31 -11.91
C THR A 189 -4.09 11.80 -11.62
N ILE A 190 -3.05 11.19 -12.22
CA ILE A 190 -1.65 11.52 -11.90
C ILE A 190 -1.31 13.00 -12.21
N PRO A 191 -1.51 13.51 -13.44
CA PRO A 191 -1.22 14.92 -13.72
C PRO A 191 -2.18 15.86 -12.97
N GLY A 192 -3.44 15.46 -12.78
CA GLY A 192 -4.42 16.26 -12.03
C GLY A 192 -4.00 16.47 -10.58
N GLN A 193 -3.58 15.41 -9.90
CA GLN A 193 -3.11 15.48 -8.51
C GLN A 193 -1.87 16.37 -8.37
N PHE A 194 -0.94 16.31 -9.33
CA PHE A 194 0.23 17.20 -9.34
C PHE A 194 -0.19 18.67 -9.48
N TRP A 195 -1.11 18.96 -10.40
CA TRP A 195 -1.57 20.32 -10.64
C TRP A 195 -2.35 20.90 -9.45
N ASP A 196 -3.13 20.07 -8.76
CA ASP A 196 -3.83 20.47 -7.54
C ASP A 196 -2.84 20.76 -6.40
N ALA A 197 -1.82 19.92 -6.22
CA ALA A 197 -0.77 20.18 -5.23
C ALA A 197 -0.05 21.51 -5.48
N ALA A 198 0.22 21.85 -6.75
CA ALA A 198 0.94 23.07 -7.13
C ALA A 198 0.15 24.36 -6.87
N GLN A 199 -1.17 24.27 -6.68
CA GLN A 199 -2.05 25.41 -6.41
C GLN A 199 -2.35 25.61 -4.93
N VAL A 200 -1.89 24.71 -4.04
CA VAL A 200 -2.06 24.87 -2.59
C VAL A 200 -1.20 26.02 -2.11
N GLN A 201 -1.85 27.05 -1.54
CA GLN A 201 -1.22 28.26 -0.97
C GLN A 201 -0.81 28.07 0.49
#